data_AF-A0A060S4F0-F1
#
_entry.id   AF-A0A060S4F0-F1
#
_cell.length_a   1.000
_cell.length_b   1.000
_cell.length_c   1.000
_cell.angle_alpha   90.00
_cell.angle_beta   90.00
_cell.angle_gamma   90.00
#
_symmetry.space_group_name_H-M   'P 1'
#
loop_
_entity.id
_entity.type
_entity.pdbx_description
1 polymer ?
#
loop_
_entity_poly.entity_id
_entity_poly.type
_entity_poly.pdbx_seq_one_letter_code
_entity_poly.pdbx_strand_id
1 'polypeptide(L)'
;MRIPGPVNWHKEIVYNCVWSLLVEIDRHNARATEKDSGLTPITSVGMTGLATGIGMVPADVCARQTAFAFAHFYEATTQPEKWSSLTWPDIIGLRLKMPLPMQY
;
A
#
# COMPACT_ATOMS: atom_id res chain seq x y z
N MET A 1 10.37 12.89 21.55
CA MET A 1 9.29 12.34 20.69
C MET A 1 8.39 13.48 20.26
N ARG A 2 7.95 13.52 19.00
CA ARG A 2 6.92 14.48 18.57
C ARG A 2 5.57 14.05 19.12
N ILE A 3 4.73 15.02 19.48
CA ILE A 3 3.34 14.78 19.88
C ILE A 3 2.57 14.34 18.62
N PRO A 4 1.88 13.18 18.65
CA PRO A 4 1.07 12.74 17.52
C PRO A 4 -0.06 13.74 17.25
N GLY A 5 -0.38 13.96 15.98
CA GLY A 5 -1.39 14.90 15.54
C GLY A 5 -2.21 14.37 14.37
N PRO A 6 -3.26 15.10 13.95
CA PRO A 6 -4.12 14.69 12.87
C PRO A 6 -3.36 14.64 11.53
N VAL A 7 -3.60 13.58 10.76
CA VAL A 7 -3.00 13.35 9.42
C VAL A 7 -4.06 13.19 8.33
N ASN A 8 -5.32 13.49 8.63
CA ASN A 8 -6.44 13.46 7.69
C ASN A 8 -6.30 14.45 6.51
N TRP A 9 -5.34 15.38 6.57
CA TRP A 9 -4.95 16.21 5.42
C TRP A 9 -4.32 15.37 4.30
N HIS A 10 -3.68 14.25 4.62
CA HIS A 10 -3.05 13.37 3.65
C HIS A 10 -4.04 12.29 3.20
N LYS A 11 -4.65 12.51 2.03
CA LYS A 11 -5.75 11.68 1.51
C LYS A 11 -5.41 10.20 1.36
N GLU A 12 -4.17 9.86 1.04
CA GLU A 12 -3.74 8.47 0.74
C GLU A 12 -2.71 7.93 1.74
N ILE A 13 -2.69 8.44 2.97
CA ILE A 13 -1.60 8.14 3.92
C ILE A 13 -1.54 6.65 4.26
N VAL A 14 -2.69 6.02 4.47
CA VAL A 14 -2.76 4.58 4.79
C VAL A 14 -2.30 3.77 3.59
N TYR A 15 -2.81 4.08 2.40
CA TYR A 15 -2.40 3.41 1.16
C TYR A 15 -0.87 3.47 0.96
N ASN A 16 -0.27 4.66 1.04
CA ASN A 16 1.16 4.86 0.82
C ASN A 16 2.02 4.13 1.86
N CYS A 17 1.59 4.12 3.13
CA CYS A 17 2.30 3.38 4.18
C CYS A 17 2.23 1.87 3.95
N VAL A 18 1.05 1.33 3.61
CA VAL A 18 0.89 -0.10 3.34
C VAL A 18 1.67 -0.51 2.10
N TRP A 19 1.60 0.27 1.01
CA TRP A 19 2.38 0.03 -0.20
C TRP A 19 3.89 -0.01 0.09
N SER A 20 4.40 1.00 0.80
CA SER A 20 5.82 1.05 1.16
C SER A 20 6.24 -0.14 2.01
N LEU A 21 5.38 -0.56 2.96
CA LEU A 21 5.62 -1.75 3.77
C LEU A 21 5.71 -3.02 2.90
N LEU A 22 4.79 -3.20 1.96
CA LEU A 22 4.79 -4.36 1.06
C LEU A 22 6.03 -4.40 0.17
N VAL A 23 6.44 -3.25 -0.38
CA VAL A 23 7.68 -3.13 -1.16
C VAL A 23 8.91 -3.52 -0.32
N GLU A 24 8.99 -3.07 0.93
CA GLU A 24 10.13 -3.41 1.79
C GLU A 24 10.13 -4.88 2.24
N ILE A 25 8.95 -5.48 2.46
CA ILE A 25 8.82 -6.92 2.73
C ILE A 25 9.28 -7.73 1.51
N ASP A 26 8.84 -7.36 0.31
CA ASP A 26 9.23 -8.03 -0.93
C ASP A 26 10.75 -7.96 -1.15
N ARG A 27 11.35 -6.77 -0.97
CA ARG A 27 12.81 -6.59 -1.03
C ARG A 27 13.56 -7.39 0.04
N HIS A 28 13.05 -7.41 1.27
CA HIS A 28 13.62 -8.22 2.34
C HIS A 28 13.58 -9.70 1.98
N ASN A 29 12.44 -10.19 1.50
CA ASN A 29 12.26 -11.58 1.12
C ASN A 29 13.14 -11.96 -0.08
N ALA A 30 13.31 -11.08 -1.06
CA ALA A 30 14.24 -11.29 -2.17
C ALA A 30 15.68 -11.48 -1.67
N ARG A 31 16.17 -10.59 -0.80
CA ARG A 31 17.50 -10.73 -0.18
C ARG A 31 17.63 -12.01 0.66
N ALA A 32 16.57 -12.43 1.34
CA ALA A 32 16.58 -13.66 2.12
C ALA A 32 16.75 -14.93 1.26
N THR A 33 16.48 -14.87 -0.05
CA THR A 33 16.74 -15.99 -0.97
C THR A 33 18.20 -16.13 -1.41
N GLU A 34 19.03 -15.10 -1.18
CA GLU A 34 20.45 -15.13 -1.52
C GLU A 34 21.20 -16.11 -0.61
N LYS A 35 22.11 -16.90 -1.21
CA LYS A 35 23.03 -17.77 -0.44
C LYS A 35 23.86 -16.89 0.50
N ASP A 36 23.97 -17.32 1.76
CA ASP A 36 24.70 -16.65 2.84
C ASP A 36 24.11 -15.34 3.38
N SER A 37 22.85 -15.00 3.04
CA SER A 37 22.20 -13.79 3.58
C SER A 37 22.01 -13.82 5.10
N GLY A 38 21.86 -15.02 5.69
CA GLY A 38 21.53 -15.19 7.12
C GLY A 38 20.15 -14.66 7.51
N LEU A 39 19.33 -14.22 6.55
CA LEU A 39 18.02 -13.65 6.78
C LEU A 39 16.93 -14.74 6.69
N THR A 40 15.88 -14.58 7.50
CA THR A 40 14.67 -15.42 7.41
C THR A 40 13.59 -14.68 6.64
N PRO A 41 12.91 -15.34 5.67
CA PRO A 41 11.82 -14.72 4.94
C PRO A 41 10.64 -14.41 5.87
N ILE A 42 10.02 -13.25 5.65
CA ILE A 42 8.81 -12.82 6.36
C ILE A 42 7.61 -13.48 5.68
N THR A 43 6.92 -14.35 6.40
CA THR A 43 5.76 -15.10 5.91
C THR A 43 4.42 -14.52 6.38
N SER A 44 4.41 -13.71 7.44
CA SER A 44 3.19 -13.14 8.01
C SER A 44 3.48 -11.85 8.77
N VAL A 45 2.56 -10.88 8.68
CA VAL A 45 2.65 -9.58 9.34
C VAL A 45 1.33 -9.27 10.05
N GLY A 46 1.39 -9.02 11.35
CA GLY A 46 0.26 -8.47 12.11
C GLY A 46 0.22 -6.96 11.96
N MET A 47 -0.88 -6.42 11.44
CA MET A 47 -1.05 -4.98 11.22
C MET A 47 -2.17 -4.41 12.09
N THR A 48 -1.91 -3.24 12.69
CA THR A 48 -2.92 -2.44 13.38
C THR A 48 -3.51 -1.39 12.43
N GLY A 49 -4.62 -0.76 12.83
CA GLY A 49 -5.23 0.32 12.05
C GLY A 49 -4.32 1.54 11.95
N LEU A 50 -3.70 1.74 10.79
CA LEU A 50 -2.77 2.84 10.55
C LEU A 50 -3.51 4.19 10.50
N ALA A 51 -2.94 5.20 11.17
CA ALA A 51 -3.47 6.56 11.25
C ALA A 51 -4.91 6.68 11.82
N THR A 52 -5.47 5.58 12.33
CA THR A 52 -6.72 5.60 13.12
C THR A 52 -6.45 6.17 14.52
N GLY A 53 -7.50 6.64 15.21
CA GLY A 53 -7.34 7.31 16.50
C GLY A 53 -6.81 8.75 16.37
N ILE A 54 -5.64 9.05 16.94
CA ILE A 54 -5.06 10.42 16.95
C ILE A 54 -4.82 10.97 15.53
N GLY A 55 -4.55 10.09 14.57
CA GLY A 55 -4.37 10.48 13.16
C GLY A 55 -5.66 10.94 12.46
N MET A 56 -6.82 10.73 13.08
CA MET A 56 -8.14 11.13 12.59
C MET A 56 -8.55 10.56 11.22
N VAL A 57 -7.92 9.45 10.78
CA VAL A 57 -8.38 8.71 9.61
C VAL A 57 -9.55 7.80 10.02
N PRO A 58 -10.72 7.90 9.36
CA PRO A 58 -11.85 7.01 9.62
C PRO A 58 -11.49 5.53 9.40
N ALA A 59 -12.05 4.64 10.22
CA ALA A 59 -11.71 3.21 10.18
C ALA A 59 -12.10 2.54 8.85
N ASP A 60 -13.21 2.95 8.24
CA ASP A 60 -13.65 2.47 6.92
C ASP A 60 -12.69 2.92 5.80
N VAL A 61 -12.19 4.16 5.88
CA VAL A 61 -11.20 4.71 4.95
C VAL A 61 -9.87 3.95 5.09
N CYS A 62 -9.41 3.72 6.33
CA CYS A 62 -8.23 2.91 6.60
C CYS A 62 -8.37 1.51 6.00
N ALA A 63 -9.45 0.80 6.31
CA ALA A 63 -9.68 -0.56 5.81
C ALA A 63 -9.71 -0.61 4.28
N ARG A 64 -10.41 0.33 3.65
CA ARG A 64 -10.53 0.42 2.19
C ARG A 64 -9.18 0.72 1.52
N GLN A 65 -8.41 1.67 2.04
CA GLN A 65 -7.09 1.98 1.51
C GLN A 65 -6.10 0.84 1.67
N THR A 66 -6.12 0.16 2.83
CA THR A 66 -5.31 -1.04 3.05
C THR A 66 -5.67 -2.13 2.03
N ALA A 67 -6.96 -2.43 1.84
CA ALA A 67 -7.41 -3.42 0.87
C ALA A 67 -6.98 -3.08 -0.57
N PHE A 68 -7.08 -1.81 -0.96
CA PHE A 68 -6.59 -1.34 -2.26
C PHE A 68 -5.08 -1.52 -2.41
N ALA A 69 -4.29 -1.18 -1.40
CA ALA A 69 -2.84 -1.34 -1.45
C ALA A 69 -2.45 -2.81 -1.68
N PHE A 70 -3.10 -3.75 -0.99
CA PHE A 70 -2.89 -5.18 -1.23
C PHE A 70 -3.30 -5.62 -2.64
N ALA A 71 -4.49 -5.23 -3.09
CA ALA A 71 -4.99 -5.61 -4.42
C ALA A 71 -4.09 -5.07 -5.53
N HIS A 72 -3.74 -3.78 -5.48
CA HIS A 72 -2.87 -3.15 -6.47
C HIS A 72 -1.44 -3.71 -6.42
N PHE A 73 -0.91 -4.00 -5.23
CA PHE A 73 0.42 -4.60 -5.11
C PHE A 73 0.45 -6.01 -5.72
N TYR A 74 -0.58 -6.82 -5.46
CA TYR A 74 -0.74 -8.13 -6.08
C TYR A 74 -0.83 -8.04 -7.61
N GLU A 75 -1.65 -7.12 -8.13
CA GLU A 75 -1.75 -6.91 -9.58
C GLU A 75 -0.43 -6.42 -10.20
N ALA A 76 0.30 -5.53 -9.52
CA ALA A 76 1.58 -4.99 -9.98
C ALA A 76 2.66 -6.07 -10.05
N THR A 77 2.71 -6.96 -9.06
CA THR A 77 3.70 -8.05 -8.98
C THR A 77 3.37 -9.21 -9.92
N THR A 78 2.09 -9.49 -10.18
CA THR A 78 1.68 -10.60 -11.06
C THR A 78 1.62 -10.23 -12.54
N GLN A 79 1.44 -8.96 -12.88
CA GLN A 79 1.32 -8.48 -14.26
C GLN A 79 2.31 -7.35 -14.60
N PRO A 80 3.62 -7.50 -14.33
CA PRO A 80 4.57 -6.39 -14.44
C PRO A 80 4.64 -5.79 -15.86
N GLU A 81 4.51 -6.61 -16.90
CA GLU A 81 4.50 -6.15 -18.30
C GLU A 81 3.32 -5.23 -18.61
N LYS A 82 2.13 -5.54 -18.11
CA LYS A 82 0.93 -4.70 -18.28
C LYS A 82 1.14 -3.35 -17.64
N TRP A 83 1.59 -3.30 -16.38
CA TRP A 83 1.70 -2.06 -15.63
C TRP A 83 2.87 -1.18 -16.08
N SER A 84 3.99 -1.79 -16.49
CA SER A 84 5.16 -1.06 -17.00
C SER A 84 4.96 -0.50 -18.41
N SER A 85 4.02 -1.03 -19.20
CA SER A 85 3.72 -0.59 -20.56
C SER A 85 2.61 0.48 -20.64
N LEU A 86 1.98 0.82 -19.52
CA LEU A 86 0.91 1.82 -19.51
C LEU A 86 1.44 3.22 -19.87
N THR A 87 0.74 3.86 -20.80
CA THR A 87 0.94 5.28 -21.10
C THR A 87 -0.06 6.15 -20.34
N TRP A 88 0.19 7.47 -20.28
CA TRP A 88 -0.72 8.41 -19.64
C TRP A 88 -2.18 8.31 -20.14
N PRO A 89 -2.45 8.23 -21.45
CA PRO A 89 -3.80 7.97 -21.96
C PRO A 89 -4.43 6.68 -21.41
N ASP A 90 -3.66 5.59 -21.32
CA ASP A 90 -4.16 4.31 -20.81
C ASP A 90 -4.50 4.43 -19.31
N ILE A 91 -3.68 5.14 -18.55
CA ILE A 91 -3.89 5.40 -17.11
C ILE A 91 -5.15 6.24 -16.89
N ILE A 92 -5.35 7.29 -17.69
CA ILE A 92 -6.55 8.13 -17.60
C ILE A 92 -7.80 7.34 -18.02
N GLY A 93 -7.66 6.46 -19.02
CA GLY A 93 -8.72 5.58 -19.52
C GLY A 93 -9.05 4.40 -18.61
N LEU A 94 -8.10 3.99 -17.76
CA LEU A 94 -8.30 3.11 -16.62
C LEU A 94 -9.16 3.83 -15.59
N ARG A 95 -10.47 3.99 -15.89
CA ARG A 95 -11.45 4.11 -14.82
C ARG A 95 -11.28 2.85 -13.98
N LEU A 96 -10.67 2.99 -12.80
CA LEU A 96 -10.85 2.03 -11.73
C LEU A 96 -12.35 1.75 -11.70
N LYS A 97 -12.77 0.50 -11.94
CA LYS A 97 -14.18 0.08 -11.91
C LYS A 97 -14.79 0.21 -10.50
N MET A 98 -14.14 0.95 -9.61
CA MET A 98 -14.50 1.22 -8.25
C MET A 98 -14.48 2.74 -8.07
N PRO A 99 -15.58 3.35 -7.60
CA PRO A 99 -15.63 4.79 -7.41
C PRO A 99 -14.51 5.19 -6.45
N LEU A 100 -13.60 6.06 -6.89
CA LEU A 100 -12.75 6.80 -5.97
C LEU A 100 -13.70 7.53 -5.01
N PRO A 101 -13.57 7.37 -3.70
CA PRO A 101 -14.38 8.10 -2.73
C PRO A 101 -13.88 9.54 -2.70
N MET A 102 -14.20 10.30 -3.74
CA MET A 102 -14.35 11.74 -3.63
C MET A 102 -15.78 11.99 -3.15
N GLN A 103 -15.99 11.83 -1.85
CA GLN A 103 -17.07 12.53 -1.18
C GLN A 103 -16.41 13.26 0.00
N TYR A 104 -16.43 14.59 -0.11
CA TYR A 104 -16.08 15.54 0.95
C TYR A 104 -17.20 15.59 1.98
#